data_AF-A0A974NZD8-F1
#
_entry.id   AF-A0A974NZD8-F1
#
_cell.length_a   1.000
_cell.length_b   1.000
_cell.length_c   1.000
_cell.angle_alpha   90.00
_cell.angle_beta   90.00
_cell.angle_gamma   90.00
#
_symmetry.space_group_name_H-M   'P 1'
#
loop_
_entity.id
_entity.type
_entity.pdbx_description
1 polymer ?
#
loop_
_entity_poly.entity_id
_entity_poly.type
_entity_poly.pdbx_seq_one_letter_code
_entity_poly.pdbx_strand_id
1 'polypeptide(L)' 'MISNYDIEKNFPLYCPKCKQENLINVEALEITLIREPDAKTQSR' A
#
# COMPACT_ATOMS: atom_id res chain seq x y z
N MET A 1 -19.10 12.40 16.70
CA MET A 1 -19.27 11.11 16.02
C MET A 1 -18.00 10.87 15.22
N ILE A 2 -17.00 10.21 15.81
CA ILE A 2 -15.77 9.88 15.07
C ILE A 2 -15.94 8.43 14.66
N SER A 3 -16.61 8.20 13.54
CA SER A 3 -16.64 6.89 12.89
C SER A 3 -15.44 6.81 11.96
N ASN A 4 -14.22 6.85 12.51
CA ASN A 4 -13.03 6.47 11.76
C ASN A 4 -12.86 4.96 11.93
N TYR A 5 -13.64 4.20 11.17
CA TYR A 5 -13.41 2.76 11.00
C TYR A 5 -12.77 2.53 9.64
N ASP A 6 -11.71 3.28 9.36
CA ASP A 6 -10.77 2.91 8.31
C ASP A 6 -9.58 2.24 9.00
N ILE A 7 -9.74 0.94 9.24
CA ILE A 7 -8.60 0.10 9.63
C ILE A 7 -7.77 0.01 8.36
N GLU A 8 -6.64 0.71 8.34
CA GLU A 8 -5.71 0.69 7.22
C GLU A 8 -5.23 -0.76 6.98
N LYS A 9 -5.78 -1.41 5.95
CA LYS A 9 -5.56 -2.84 5.67
C LYS A 9 -4.37 -3.02 4.73
N ASN A 10 -3.21 -2.62 5.23
CA ASN A 10 -1.95 -2.76 4.52
C ASN A 10 -1.36 -4.15 4.77
N PHE A 11 -1.31 -4.99 3.74
CA PHE A 11 -0.75 -6.34 3.84
C PHE A 11 0.53 -6.48 3.01
N PRO A 12 1.58 -7.14 3.54
CA PRO A 12 2.75 -7.49 2.74
C PRO A 12 2.39 -8.63 1.80
N LEU A 13 2.58 -8.42 0.50
CA LEU A 13 2.46 -9.43 -0.53
C LEU A 13 3.86 -9.77 -1.05
N TYR A 14 4.36 -10.95 -0.68
CA TYR A 14 5.62 -11.46 -1.21
C TYR A 14 5.44 -12.06 -2.61
N CYS A 15 6.25 -11.58 -3.56
CA CYS A 15 6.35 -12.15 -4.90
C CYS A 15 7.60 -13.04 -4.99
N PRO A 16 7.47 -14.39 -5.00
CA PRO A 16 8.63 -15.29 -5.07
C PRO A 16 9.39 -15.19 -6.41
N LYS A 17 8.70 -14.78 -7.48
CA LYS A 17 9.32 -14.58 -8.81
C LYS A 17 10.26 -13.38 -8.83
N CYS A 18 9.88 -12.28 -8.18
CA CYS A 18 10.68 -11.05 -8.10
C CYS A 18 11.59 -11.02 -6.86
N LYS A 19 11.34 -11.92 -5.88
CA LYS A 19 11.99 -11.94 -4.56
C LYS A 19 11.83 -10.61 -3.80
N GLN A 20 10.65 -10.01 -3.91
CA GLN A 20 10.33 -8.70 -3.34
C GLN A 20 8.98 -8.75 -2.62
N GLU A 21 8.86 -7.96 -1.55
CA GLU A 21 7.61 -7.70 -0.84
C GLU A 21 7.03 -6.37 -1.32
N ASN A 22 5.73 -6.35 -1.60
CA ASN A 22 5.00 -5.12 -1.91
C ASN A 22 3.88 -4.95 -0.89
N LEU A 23 3.64 -3.71 -0.47
CA LEU A 23 2.50 -3.41 0.39
C LEU A 23 1.25 -3.25 -0.50
N ILE A 24 0.17 -3.94 -0.14
CA ILE A 24 -1.13 -3.84 -0.82
C ILE A 24 -2.18 -3.34 0.16
N ASN A 25 -3.10 -2.53 -0.34
CA ASN A 25 -4.35 -2.22 0.36
C ASN A 25 -5.46 -3.14 -0.18
N VAL A 26 -6.34 -3.60 0.70
CA VAL A 26 -7.52 -4.39 0.32
C VAL A 26 -8.78 -3.70 0.83
N GLU A 27 -9.53 -3.11 -0.09
CA GLU A 27 -10.76 -2.39 0.19
C GLU A 27 -11.88 -2.91 -0.72
N ALA A 28 -13.07 -3.19 -0.17
CA ALA A 28 -14.23 -3.62 -0.95
C ALA A 28 -13.98 -4.78 -1.95
N LEU A 29 -13.06 -5.71 -1.63
CA LEU A 29 -12.59 -6.82 -2.49
C LEU A 29 -11.70 -6.40 -3.68
N GLU A 30 -11.28 -5.15 -3.73
CA GLU A 30 -10.29 -4.64 -4.67
C GLU A 30 -8.90 -4.59 -4.01
N ILE A 31 -7.88 -4.99 -4.77
CA ILE A 31 -6.49 -5.01 -4.33
C ILE A 31 -5.75 -3.88 -5.04
N THR A 32 -5.25 -2.93 -4.26
CA THR A 32 -4.47 -1.79 -4.77
C THR A 32 -3.03 -1.92 -4.30
N LEU A 33 -2.08 -1.87 -5.24
CA LEU A 33 -0.66 -1.80 -4.91
C LEU A 33 -0.35 -0.41 -4.35
N ILE A 34 0.18 -0.38 -3.13
CA ILE A 34 0.67 0.85 -2.52
C ILE A 34 2.07 1.08 -3.10
N ARG A 35 2.14 1.91 -4.14
CA ARG A 35 3.41 2.46 -4.58
C ARG A 35 3.73 3.60 -3.64
N GLU A 36 4.89 3.57 -3.00
CA GLU A 36 5.39 4.76 -2.30
C GLU A 36 5.23 5.95 -3.25
N PRO A 37 4.62 7.07 -2.82
CA PRO A 37 4.54 8.23 -3.69
C PRO A 37 5.97 8.55 -4.08
N ASP A 38 6.26 8.57 -5.39
CA ASP A 38 7.58 8.93 -5.91
C ASP A 38 8.02 10.16 -5.14
N ALA A 39 8.95 9.97 -4.20
CA ALA A 39 9.39 11.04 -3.34
C ALA A 39 10.09 12.01 -4.29
N LYS A 40 9.35 13.03 -4.75
CA LYS A 40 9.89 14.11 -5.55
C LYS A 40 10.95 14.73 -4.67
N THR A 41 12.18 14.28 -4.83
CA THR A 41 13.31 14.90 -4.18
C THR A 41 13.35 16.26 -4.83
N GLN A 42 12.90 17.29 -4.10
CA GLN A 42 12.96 18.65 -4.55
C GLN A 42 14.44 19.02 -4.59
N SER A 43 15.10 18.71 -5.71
CA SER A 43 16.44 19.20 -6.00
C SER A 43 16.33 20.72 -6.09
N ARG A 44 17.01 21.40 -5.15
CA ARG A 44 17.12 22.85 -5.08
C ARG A 44 18.14 23.36 -6.08
#